data_AF-A0A9D7ZWR6-F1
#
_entry.id   AF-A0A9D7ZWR6-F1
#
_cell.length_a   1.000
_cell.length_b   1.000
_cell.length_c   1.000
_cell.angle_alpha   90.00
_cell.angle_beta   90.00
_cell.angle_gamma   90.00
#
_symmetry.space_group_name_H-M   'P 1'
#
loop_
_entity.id
_entity.type
_entity.pdbx_description
1 polymer ?
#
loop_
_entity_poly.entity_id
_entity_poly.type
_entity_poly.pdbx_seq_one_letter_code
_entity_poly.pdbx_strand_id
1 'polypeptide(L)'
;MRNRYGYPKYVSVAEKRAKAEKKIKQLRKKNPDLAPVTISGSKLAASWWGRAWNSNLEGYADFSNRIGRGRSYVRHGAVLDLKIDSGKIAALVQGNYAAPYKVNITIKPLKKSAISLILKIAVFSSSSFFLIRTNPVPYFSISPVR
;
A
#
# COMPACT_ATOMS: atom_id res chain seq x y z
N MET A 1 -7.87 29.21 -1.53
CA MET A 1 -9.14 29.95 -1.42
C MET A 1 -10.05 29.24 -0.41
N ARG A 2 -10.50 29.96 0.62
CA ARG A 2 -11.48 29.50 1.62
C ARG A 2 -12.88 29.92 1.17
N ASN A 3 -13.93 29.20 1.58
CA ASN A 3 -15.30 29.60 1.32
C ASN A 3 -15.72 30.76 2.24
N ARG A 4 -16.95 31.29 2.06
CA ARG A 4 -17.50 32.39 2.88
C ARG A 4 -17.55 32.09 4.39
N TYR A 5 -17.40 30.83 4.79
CA TYR A 5 -17.42 30.36 6.18
C TYR A 5 -16.02 29.98 6.71
N GLY A 6 -14.95 30.36 6.01
CA GLY A 6 -13.57 30.09 6.43
C GLY A 6 -13.07 28.66 6.20
N TYR A 7 -13.93 27.74 5.72
CA TYR A 7 -13.54 26.37 5.42
C TYR A 7 -12.79 26.27 4.08
N PRO A 8 -11.86 25.31 3.92
CA PRO A 8 -11.26 25.02 2.62
C PRO A 8 -12.35 24.69 1.59
N LYS A 9 -12.23 25.21 0.37
CA LYS A 9 -13.13 24.82 -0.73
C LYS A 9 -13.05 23.30 -0.94
N TYR A 10 -14.19 22.65 -1.09
CA TYR A 10 -14.24 21.24 -1.44
C TYR A 10 -13.52 21.01 -2.78
N VAL A 11 -12.67 19.98 -2.83
CA VAL A 11 -11.93 19.57 -4.02
C VAL A 11 -12.49 18.23 -4.46
N SER A 12 -12.98 18.17 -5.71
CA SER A 12 -13.54 16.96 -6.28
C SER A 12 -12.49 15.84 -6.40
N VAL A 13 -12.94 14.59 -6.47
CA VAL A 13 -12.03 13.45 -6.66
C VAL A 13 -11.31 13.53 -8.02
N ALA A 14 -11.99 14.03 -9.05
CA ALA A 14 -11.42 14.25 -10.38
C ALA A 14 -10.26 15.27 -10.34
N GLU A 15 -10.44 16.39 -9.63
CA GLU A 15 -9.37 17.37 -9.43
C GLU A 15 -8.17 16.78 -8.66
N LYS A 16 -8.43 15.96 -7.64
CA LYS A 16 -7.36 15.27 -6.89
C LYS A 16 -6.55 14.34 -7.77
N ARG A 17 -7.23 13.56 -8.62
CA ARG A 17 -6.59 12.66 -9.61
C ARG A 17 -5.75 13.44 -10.62
N ALA A 18 -6.34 14.48 -11.22
CA ALA A 18 -5.63 15.33 -12.18
C ALA A 18 -4.40 16.00 -11.55
N LYS A 19 -4.48 16.42 -10.28
CA LYS A 19 -3.33 16.95 -9.54
C LYS A 19 -2.24 15.90 -9.34
N ALA A 20 -2.61 14.68 -8.93
CA ALA A 20 -1.67 13.59 -8.75
C ALA A 20 -0.99 13.19 -10.08
N GLU A 21 -1.74 13.10 -11.17
CA GLU A 21 -1.23 12.80 -12.51
C GLU A 21 -0.26 13.88 -13.02
N LYS A 22 -0.62 15.16 -12.87
CA LYS A 22 0.29 16.28 -13.18
C LYS A 22 1.58 16.15 -12.38
N LYS A 23 1.48 15.79 -11.10
CA LYS A 23 2.66 15.64 -10.25
C LYS A 23 3.51 14.43 -10.63
N ILE A 24 2.89 13.30 -10.97
CA ILE A 24 3.58 12.12 -11.50
C ILE A 24 4.34 12.47 -12.78
N LYS A 25 3.71 13.19 -13.72
CA LYS A 25 4.39 13.65 -14.96
C LYS A 25 5.60 14.54 -14.66
N GLN A 26 5.48 15.46 -13.71
CA GLN A 26 6.60 16.31 -13.28
C GLN A 26 7.72 15.51 -12.60
N LEU A 27 7.36 14.54 -11.74
CA LEU A 27 8.33 13.72 -11.02
C LEU A 27 9.04 12.72 -11.94
N ARG A 28 8.33 12.14 -12.92
CA ARG A 28 8.90 11.26 -13.93
C ARG A 28 10.01 11.91 -14.75
N LYS A 29 9.91 13.23 -15.00
CA LYS A 29 11.00 13.99 -15.67
C LYS A 29 12.30 14.01 -14.85
N LYS A 30 12.21 13.92 -13.52
CA LYS A 30 13.37 13.95 -12.61
C LYS A 30 13.81 12.56 -12.15
N ASN A 31 12.86 11.63 -12.08
CA ASN A 31 13.06 10.26 -11.63
C ASN A 31 12.22 9.32 -12.51
N PRO A 32 12.85 8.68 -13.52
CA PRO A 32 12.17 7.73 -14.40
C PRO A 32 11.60 6.52 -13.65
N ASP A 33 12.25 6.09 -12.56
CA ASP A 33 11.93 4.90 -11.78
C ASP A 33 10.84 5.14 -10.72
N LEU A 34 9.83 5.95 -11.08
CA LEU A 34 8.70 6.24 -10.23
C LEU A 34 7.70 5.07 -10.29
N ALA A 35 7.30 4.54 -9.13
CA ALA A 35 6.36 3.42 -9.01
C ALA A 35 5.00 3.89 -8.45
N PRO A 36 4.16 4.60 -9.25
CA PRO A 36 2.84 5.03 -8.80
C PRO A 36 1.91 3.83 -8.59
N VAL A 37 1.05 3.92 -7.57
CA VAL A 37 0.07 2.86 -7.30
C VAL A 37 -1.22 3.14 -8.05
N THR A 38 -1.57 2.25 -8.97
CA THR A 38 -2.85 2.23 -9.69
C THR A 38 -3.64 0.99 -9.31
N ILE A 39 -4.91 1.17 -8.96
CA ILE A 39 -5.83 0.06 -8.72
C ILE A 39 -6.82 -0.07 -9.88
N SER A 40 -7.14 -1.31 -10.25
CA SER A 40 -8.25 -1.62 -11.14
C SER A 40 -9.49 -1.91 -10.30
N GLY A 41 -10.54 -1.08 -10.43
CA GLY A 41 -11.81 -1.27 -9.74
C GLY A 41 -11.84 -0.78 -8.28
N SER A 42 -12.78 -1.30 -7.49
CA SER A 42 -13.08 -0.82 -6.13
C SER A 42 -12.29 -1.50 -5.00
N LYS A 43 -11.76 -2.70 -5.28
CA LYS A 43 -11.05 -3.55 -4.31
C LYS A 43 -9.55 -3.22 -4.31
N LEU A 44 -8.95 -3.11 -3.13
CA LEU A 44 -7.52 -2.84 -2.98
C LEU A 44 -6.65 -4.09 -3.12
N ALA A 45 -7.21 -5.26 -2.82
CA ALA A 45 -6.54 -6.54 -2.93
C ALA A 45 -7.46 -7.57 -3.58
N ALA A 46 -6.91 -8.31 -4.55
CA ALA A 46 -7.62 -9.38 -5.26
C ALA A 46 -7.39 -10.77 -4.63
N SER A 47 -6.30 -10.96 -3.89
CA SER A 47 -6.00 -12.24 -3.23
C SER A 47 -6.81 -12.41 -1.95
N TRP A 48 -7.07 -13.67 -1.58
CA TRP A 48 -7.69 -14.01 -0.29
C TRP A 48 -6.88 -13.44 0.87
N TRP A 49 -5.55 -13.67 0.85
CA TRP A 49 -4.64 -13.17 1.88
C TRP A 49 -4.69 -11.64 2.01
N GLY A 50 -4.66 -10.91 0.89
CA GLY A 50 -4.69 -9.44 0.93
C GLY A 50 -6.02 -8.90 1.47
N ARG A 51 -7.14 -9.58 1.22
CA ARG A 51 -8.43 -9.22 1.83
C ARG A 51 -8.44 -9.52 3.33
N ALA A 52 -8.01 -10.70 3.74
CA ALA A 52 -7.93 -11.09 5.16
C ALA A 52 -7.02 -10.14 5.95
N TRP A 53 -5.86 -9.78 5.39
CA TRP A 53 -4.94 -8.82 5.98
C TRP A 53 -5.57 -7.43 6.14
N ASN A 54 -6.24 -6.92 5.11
CA ASN A 54 -6.95 -5.64 5.20
C ASN A 54 -8.06 -5.67 6.27
N SER A 55 -8.82 -6.77 6.34
CA SER A 55 -9.86 -6.94 7.36
C SER A 55 -9.27 -6.98 8.77
N ASN A 56 -8.14 -7.66 8.96
CA ASN A 56 -7.44 -7.71 10.24
C ASN A 56 -6.97 -6.30 10.65
N LEU A 57 -6.37 -5.54 9.72
CA LEU A 57 -5.95 -4.16 9.96
C LEU A 57 -7.12 -3.23 10.33
N GLU A 58 -8.29 -3.44 9.72
CA GLU A 58 -9.51 -2.68 10.04
C GLU A 58 -10.08 -3.01 11.43
N GLY A 59 -9.79 -4.21 11.96
CA GLY A 59 -10.22 -4.62 13.31
C GLY A 59 -9.49 -3.92 14.46
N TYR A 60 -8.34 -3.29 14.20
CA TYR A 60 -7.62 -2.51 15.21
C TYR A 60 -8.18 -1.07 15.26
N ALA A 61 -8.98 -0.78 16.29
CA ALA A 61 -9.79 0.44 16.43
C ALA A 61 -9.01 1.76 16.24
N ASP A 62 -7.76 1.81 16.71
CA ASP A 62 -6.88 2.99 16.63
C ASP A 62 -6.57 3.44 15.19
N PHE A 63 -6.75 2.54 14.21
CA PHE A 63 -6.41 2.80 12.82
C PHE A 63 -7.61 3.11 11.93
N SER A 64 -8.85 3.08 12.43
CA SER A 64 -10.07 3.33 11.63
C SER A 64 -9.98 4.62 10.77
N ASN A 65 -9.60 5.74 11.40
CA ASN A 65 -9.42 7.04 10.74
C ASN A 65 -8.20 7.11 9.80
N ARG A 66 -7.18 6.25 10.01
CA ARG A 66 -5.94 6.23 9.24
C ARG A 66 -6.06 5.33 8.00
N ILE A 67 -6.64 4.15 8.16
CA ILE A 67 -6.90 3.20 7.08
C ILE A 67 -7.87 3.80 6.08
N GLY A 68 -8.99 4.41 6.53
CA GLY A 68 -9.95 5.07 5.64
C GLY A 68 -9.32 6.13 4.73
N ARG A 69 -8.40 6.95 5.28
CA ARG A 69 -7.65 7.95 4.50
C ARG A 69 -6.67 7.30 3.53
N GLY A 70 -5.94 6.26 3.95
CA GLY A 70 -5.04 5.49 3.10
C GLY A 70 -5.76 4.89 1.89
N ARG A 71 -6.91 4.24 2.11
CA ARG A 71 -7.77 3.68 1.04
C ARG A 71 -8.18 4.76 0.03
N SER A 72 -8.54 5.95 0.52
CA SER A 72 -8.90 7.08 -0.32
C SER A 72 -7.72 7.56 -1.17
N TYR A 73 -6.52 7.66 -0.62
CA TYR A 73 -5.34 8.05 -1.39
C TYR A 73 -5.02 7.07 -2.52
N VAL A 74 -5.08 5.77 -2.24
CA VAL A 74 -4.87 4.75 -3.28
C VAL A 74 -5.94 4.83 -4.36
N ARG A 75 -7.22 4.92 -3.99
CA ARG A 75 -8.35 5.06 -4.94
C ARG A 75 -8.32 6.32 -5.78
N HIS A 76 -7.76 7.40 -5.24
CA HIS A 76 -7.62 8.68 -5.93
C HIS A 76 -6.30 8.80 -6.70
N GLY A 77 -5.49 7.74 -6.79
CA GLY A 77 -4.20 7.77 -7.49
C GLY A 77 -3.19 8.71 -6.85
N ALA A 78 -3.36 9.03 -5.57
CA ALA A 78 -2.56 10.01 -4.86
C ALA A 78 -1.23 9.44 -4.32
N VAL A 79 -1.02 8.13 -4.39
CA VAL A 79 0.27 7.50 -4.07
C VAL A 79 1.14 7.54 -5.31
N LEU A 80 2.05 8.51 -5.34
CA LEU A 80 2.85 8.86 -6.51
C LEU A 80 4.04 7.92 -6.69
N ASP A 81 4.60 7.41 -5.59
CA ASP A 81 5.70 6.46 -5.57
C ASP A 81 5.53 5.53 -4.37
N LEU A 82 5.70 4.23 -4.57
CA LEU A 82 5.73 3.22 -3.52
C LEU A 82 6.85 2.24 -3.79
N LYS A 83 7.86 2.24 -2.92
CA LYS A 83 9.00 1.34 -2.96
C LYS A 83 9.00 0.47 -1.71
N ILE A 84 8.99 -0.83 -1.92
CA ILE A 84 9.00 -1.84 -0.87
C ILE A 84 10.33 -2.56 -0.97
N ASP A 85 11.12 -2.47 0.10
CA ASP A 85 12.40 -3.13 0.26
C ASP A 85 12.37 -3.95 1.57
N SER A 86 13.34 -4.84 1.74
CA SER A 86 13.55 -5.66 2.92
C SER A 86 13.61 -4.81 4.20
N GLY A 87 12.54 -4.84 4.99
CA GLY A 87 12.45 -4.08 6.24
C GLY A 87 12.24 -2.57 6.06
N LYS A 88 12.04 -2.06 4.84
CA LYS A 88 11.80 -0.64 4.61
C LYS A 88 10.76 -0.40 3.52
N ILE A 89 9.77 0.43 3.83
CA ILE A 89 8.76 0.87 2.88
C ILE A 89 8.87 2.39 2.77
N ALA A 90 9.12 2.89 1.56
CA ALA A 90 9.15 4.30 1.26
C ALA A 90 8.00 4.65 0.31
N ALA A 91 7.25 5.71 0.61
CA ALA A 91 6.17 6.17 -0.23
C ALA A 91 6.16 7.69 -0.35
N LEU A 92 5.71 8.18 -1.51
CA LEU A 92 5.45 9.59 -1.77
C LEU A 92 3.96 9.78 -2.06
N VAL A 93 3.29 10.60 -1.25
CA VAL A 93 1.82 10.74 -1.32
C VAL A 93 1.42 12.19 -1.50
N GLN A 94 0.54 12.42 -2.47
CA GLN A 94 -0.06 13.72 -2.76
C GLN A 94 -1.24 13.97 -1.82
N GLY A 95 -0.99 14.73 -0.76
CA GLY A 95 -2.06 15.22 0.12
C GLY A 95 -2.78 16.46 -0.45
N ASN A 96 -3.50 17.14 0.45
CA ASN A 96 -4.20 18.38 0.12
C ASN A 96 -3.22 19.53 -0.20
N TYR A 97 -2.08 19.56 0.48
CA TYR A 97 -1.02 20.56 0.28
C TYR A 97 -0.37 20.49 -1.11
N ALA A 98 0.35 21.55 -1.49
CA ALA A 98 1.03 21.61 -2.79
C ALA A 98 2.18 20.59 -2.90
N ALA A 99 2.96 20.43 -1.84
CA ALA A 99 4.04 19.45 -1.77
C ALA A 99 3.49 18.06 -1.39
N PRO A 100 3.88 16.98 -2.11
CA PRO A 100 3.70 15.62 -1.64
C PRO A 100 4.50 15.38 -0.36
N TYR A 101 3.96 14.56 0.54
CA TYR A 101 4.67 14.17 1.77
C TYR A 101 5.30 12.79 1.61
N LYS A 102 6.42 12.57 2.32
CA LYS A 102 7.17 11.31 2.34
C LYS A 102 6.73 10.48 3.54
N VAL A 103 6.52 9.20 3.31
CA VAL A 103 6.23 8.21 4.36
C VAL A 103 7.33 7.17 4.32
N ASN A 104 7.96 6.92 5.46
CA ASN A 104 8.95 5.88 5.62
C ASN A 104 8.52 4.98 6.78
N ILE A 105 8.40 3.69 6.52
CA ILE A 105 8.11 2.67 7.53
C ILE A 105 9.30 1.73 7.57
N THR A 106 9.91 1.60 8.74
CA THR A 106 10.98 0.64 8.97
C THR A 106 10.42 -0.51 9.80
N ILE A 107 10.54 -1.73 9.27
CA ILE A 107 10.09 -2.96 9.91
C ILE A 107 11.35 -3.72 10.33
N LYS A 108 11.52 -3.92 11.63
CA LYS A 108 12.64 -4.72 12.15
C LYS A 108 12.43 -6.18 11.72
N PRO A 109 13.47 -6.83 11.15
CA PRO A 109 13.36 -8.23 10.79
C PRO A 109 13.14 -9.08 12.04
N LEU A 110 12.30 -10.11 11.90
CA LEU A 110 12.10 -11.09 12.97
C LEU A 110 13.38 -11.91 13.16
N LYS A 111 13.66 -12.30 14.41
CA LYS A 111 14.77 -13.21 14.72
C LYS A 111 14.54 -14.54 13.99
N LYS A 112 15.62 -15.14 13.45
CA LYS A 112 15.55 -16.45 12.77
C LYS A 112 14.88 -17.54 13.62
N SER A 113 15.10 -17.52 14.93
CA SER A 113 14.46 -18.43 15.88
C SER A 113 12.94 -18.26 15.94
N ALA A 114 12.43 -17.03 15.94
CA ALA A 114 11.01 -16.74 15.93
C ALA A 114 10.37 -17.17 14.59
N ILE A 115 11.05 -16.91 13.47
CA ILE A 115 10.61 -17.36 12.15
C ILE A 115 10.52 -18.90 12.11
N SER A 116 11.56 -19.59 12.59
CA SER A 116 11.56 -21.05 12.69
C SER A 116 10.42 -21.59 13.55
N LEU A 117 10.09 -20.90 14.65
CA LEU A 117 9.00 -21.31 15.53
C LEU A 117 7.64 -21.16 14.84
N ILE A 118 7.40 -20.01 14.18
CA ILE A 118 6.18 -19.76 13.42
C ILE A 118 6.01 -20.81 12.32
N LEU A 119 7.07 -21.12 11.57
CA LEU A 119 7.04 -22.16 10.54
C LEU A 119 6.73 -23.54 11.12
N LYS A 120 7.33 -23.90 12.27
CA LYS A 120 7.03 -25.17 12.94
C LYS A 120 5.58 -25.24 13.39
N ILE A 121 5.05 -24.20 14.03
CA ILE A 121 3.64 -24.15 14.47
C ILE A 121 2.69 -24.25 13.27
N ALA A 122 2.97 -23.51 12.19
CA ALA A 122 2.16 -23.56 10.99
C ALA A 122 2.15 -24.95 10.35
N VAL A 123 3.29 -25.65 10.34
CA VAL A 123 3.41 -27.03 9.80
C VAL A 123 2.77 -28.06 10.74
N PHE A 124 2.92 -27.91 12.06
CA PHE A 124 2.39 -28.86 13.05
C PHE A 124 0.87 -28.74 13.22
N SER A 125 0.33 -27.53 13.07
CA SER A 125 -1.12 -27.29 12.99
C SER A 125 -1.72 -27.78 11.65
N SER A 126 -0.88 -28.22 10.70
CA SER A 126 -1.30 -28.60 9.35
C SER A 126 -1.58 -30.09 9.14
N SER A 127 -1.66 -30.91 10.20
CA SER A 127 -2.28 -32.24 10.09
C SER A 127 -3.78 -32.19 9.75
N SER A 128 -4.39 -31.00 9.66
CA SER A 128 -5.72 -30.77 9.05
C SER A 128 -5.72 -29.80 7.86
N PHE A 129 -4.55 -29.38 7.34
CA PHE A 129 -4.46 -28.33 6.30
C PHE A 129 -4.10 -28.86 4.91
N PHE A 130 -4.17 -30.18 4.70
CA PHE A 130 -3.88 -30.84 3.42
C PHE A 130 -4.84 -30.46 2.28
N LEU A 131 -5.89 -29.67 2.55
CA LEU A 131 -6.88 -29.22 1.55
C LEU A 131 -6.62 -27.83 0.93
N ILE A 132 -5.60 -27.07 1.36
CA ILE A 132 -5.31 -25.73 0.81
C ILE A 132 -4.04 -25.75 -0.06
N ARG A 133 -3.93 -26.74 -0.97
CA ARG A 133 -2.79 -26.85 -1.91
C ARG A 133 -3.16 -26.72 -3.39
N THR A 134 -4.33 -26.17 -3.73
CA THR A 134 -4.74 -25.95 -5.13
C THR A 134 -4.98 -24.48 -5.46
N ASN A 135 -4.06 -23.60 -5.05
CA ASN A 135 -3.93 -22.30 -5.73
C ASN A 135 -2.46 -21.92 -5.87
N PRO A 136 -1.96 -21.76 -7.11
CA PRO A 136 -0.56 -21.43 -7.34
C PRO A 136 -0.29 -20.02 -6.82
N VAL A 137 0.54 -19.92 -5.80
CA VAL A 137 1.16 -18.64 -5.43
C VAL A 137 2.18 -18.34 -6.53
N PRO A 138 2.04 -17.24 -7.30
CA PRO A 138 3.04 -16.91 -8.31
C PRO A 138 4.35 -16.54 -7.60
N TYR A 139 5.32 -17.45 -7.64
CA TYR A 139 6.71 -17.15 -7.33
C TYR A 139 7.21 -16.16 -8.38
N PHE A 140 7.35 -14.89 -7.99
CA PHE A 140 8.11 -13.91 -8.78
C PHE A 140 9.59 -14.31 -8.70
N SER A 141 10.06 -15.00 -9.73
CA SER A 141 11.49 -15.20 -10.02
C SER A 141 12.05 -13.89 -10.58
N ILE A 142 12.91 -13.22 -9.81
CA ILE A 142 13.76 -12.15 -10.33
C ILE A 142 15.07 -12.82 -10.70
N SER A 143 15.28 -13.04 -12.00
CA SER A 143 16.58 -13.44 -12.54
C SER A 143 17.48 -12.19 -12.64
N PRO A 144 18.77 -12.26 -12.27
CA PRO A 144 19.69 -11.15 -12.46
C PRO A 144 20.04 -11.04 -13.95
N VAL A 145 19.88 -9.84 -14.50
CA VAL A 145 20.34 -9.47 -15.85
C VAL A 145 21.87 -9.37 -15.82
N ARG A 146 22.54 -10.04 -16.76
CA ARG A 146 23.97 -9.84 -17.07
C ARG A 146 24.19 -8.48 -17.71
#